data_AF-A0A654DXW8-F1
#
_entry.id   AF-A0A654DXW8-F1
#
_cell.length_a   1.000
_cell.length_b   1.000
_cell.length_c   1.000
_cell.angle_alpha   90.00
_cell.angle_beta   90.00
_cell.angle_gamma   90.00
#
_symmetry.space_group_name_H-M   'P 1'
#
loop_
_entity.id
_entity.type
_entity.pdbx_description
1 polymer ?
#
loop_
_entity_poly.entity_id
_entity_poly.type
_entity_poly.pdbx_seq_one_letter_code
_entity_poly.pdbx_strand_id
1 'polypeptide(L)'
;MNDQKSIAVLPFRDLSVDGSNEFICDGISEEIINALAKIDGLKVISRTSSFFFKNHKASLDEIATKLGVAILLEGSAQIHDGKIRVRAKLIDVEEDTHFWSETWDRKLENLFETQDEISLLIADKIREQYGHLNISSQLVNSPTKSVSSYEHLLKGRHHFYKWNPEDTHLAIEHFEKSIALDEELVEGYLGIADSYSFMAVAGFAPREEAWQKSIAAIASAKNLDPDHAGLNYMLGMQYFFTEADFARAMQYGMRSLAAKPTYSEAHQFVSFLHSIKGDFKKAWEHIHYAKSIDPLNPETKFYEANYYYRVGENDKAKEILNELLEANDKNLPAILVNIYILIQERQLELACQTIDKIPEQALTPDERLGLFALIDAKDGKSTTHLQKLEKHAQEPEAHHAHAYLFLTYANLGRYDDAFSVLEKLFESTSSILLLAFSDPLGVPIHSESRYLEFHARVYPKIGEKTKVKKARQSDHTIAKEQVEKIQTYVESERPYLNPSLTLRSLAEHVEIHPNQLSWLLNESIGKNFNEFINHKRIEHFKQLVLDPDNSHISLIGLAYESGFNSKTVFNTAFKKEVGMTPKAFQKSQA
;
A
#
# COMPACT_ATOMS: atom_id res chain seq x y z
N MET A 1 -10.92 3.14 -16.55
CA MET A 1 -12.07 2.74 -15.70
C MET A 1 -11.49 2.33 -14.37
N ASN A 2 -11.86 3.03 -13.29
CA ASN A 2 -11.45 2.62 -11.94
C ASN A 2 -12.09 1.26 -11.64
N ASP A 3 -11.37 0.40 -10.91
CA ASP A 3 -11.97 -0.81 -10.37
C ASP A 3 -13.15 -0.38 -9.48
N GLN A 4 -14.36 -0.86 -9.78
CA GLN A 4 -15.57 -0.44 -9.04
C GLN A 4 -15.49 -0.79 -7.55
N LYS A 5 -14.65 -1.76 -7.17
CA LYS A 5 -14.40 -2.13 -5.77
C LYS A 5 -13.06 -1.58 -5.31
N SER A 6 -12.93 -0.25 -5.31
CA SER A 6 -11.73 0.44 -4.84
C SER A 6 -12.05 1.60 -3.92
N ILE A 7 -11.33 1.71 -2.81
CA ILE A 7 -11.56 2.69 -1.76
C ILE A 7 -10.26 3.38 -1.31
N ALA A 8 -10.33 4.69 -1.07
CA ALA A 8 -9.35 5.41 -0.25
C ALA A 8 -10.01 5.93 1.02
N VAL A 9 -9.31 5.79 2.14
CA VAL A 9 -9.74 6.29 3.45
C VAL A 9 -8.97 7.56 3.75
N LEU A 10 -9.63 8.70 3.65
CA LEU A 10 -9.01 9.99 3.88
C LEU A 10 -8.73 10.18 5.38
N PRO A 11 -7.69 10.97 5.75
CA PRO A 11 -7.39 11.26 7.14
C PRO A 11 -8.61 11.83 7.86
N PHE A 12 -9.04 11.18 8.93
CA PHE A 12 -10.15 11.66 9.74
C PHE A 12 -9.78 12.99 10.36
N ARG A 13 -10.72 13.93 10.31
CA ARG A 13 -10.51 15.26 10.87
C ARG A 13 -10.64 15.25 12.38
N ASP A 14 -9.70 15.89 13.06
CA ASP A 14 -9.86 16.24 14.47
C ASP A 14 -10.80 17.45 14.59
N LEU A 15 -11.83 17.31 15.42
CA LEU A 15 -12.78 18.38 15.75
C LEU A 15 -12.55 18.96 17.16
N SER A 16 -11.45 18.61 17.81
CA SER A 16 -10.99 19.28 19.03
C SER A 16 -10.57 20.72 18.74
N VAL A 17 -10.64 21.58 19.76
CA VAL A 17 -10.26 23.00 19.63
C VAL A 17 -8.74 23.17 19.64
N ASP A 18 -8.01 22.26 20.29
CA ASP A 18 -6.57 22.32 20.51
C ASP A 18 -5.75 21.37 19.61
N GLY A 19 -6.40 20.55 18.78
CA GLY A 19 -5.73 19.57 17.90
C GLY A 19 -5.16 18.37 18.65
N SER A 20 -5.53 18.19 19.91
CA SER A 20 -4.93 17.17 20.80
C SER A 20 -5.19 15.73 20.35
N ASN A 21 -6.23 15.49 19.53
CA ASN A 21 -6.65 14.15 19.12
C ASN A 21 -6.21 13.77 17.70
N GLU A 22 -5.38 14.59 17.04
CA GLU A 22 -4.96 14.35 15.65
C GLU A 22 -4.38 12.94 15.45
N PHE A 23 -3.53 12.49 16.38
CA PHE A 23 -2.91 11.16 16.30
C PHE A 23 -3.94 10.03 16.40
N ILE A 24 -4.97 10.17 17.23
CA ILE A 24 -6.02 9.15 17.37
C ILE A 24 -6.90 9.14 16.11
N CYS A 25 -7.21 10.30 15.53
CA CYS A 25 -7.93 10.39 14.26
C CYS A 25 -7.17 9.70 13.12
N ASP A 26 -5.87 9.94 13.05
CA ASP A 26 -4.97 9.28 12.11
C ASP A 26 -4.96 7.76 12.33
N GLY A 27 -4.89 7.31 13.58
CA GLY A 27 -4.95 5.90 13.94
C GLY A 27 -6.26 5.22 13.56
N ILE A 28 -7.40 5.87 13.74
CA ILE A 28 -8.70 5.34 13.29
C ILE A 28 -8.70 5.17 11.77
N SER A 29 -8.21 6.16 11.04
CA SER A 29 -8.15 6.10 9.57
C SER A 29 -7.24 4.96 9.11
N GLU A 30 -6.07 4.85 9.72
CA GLU A 30 -5.09 3.80 9.44
C GLU A 30 -5.60 2.40 9.78
N GLU A 31 -6.33 2.24 10.89
CA GLU A 31 -6.91 0.96 11.28
C GLU A 31 -8.02 0.53 10.30
N ILE A 32 -8.86 1.46 9.85
CA ILE A 32 -9.87 1.18 8.82
C ILE A 32 -9.18 0.76 7.51
N ILE A 33 -8.09 1.43 7.10
CA ILE A 33 -7.30 1.02 5.93
C ILE A 33 -6.82 -0.43 6.09
N ASN A 34 -6.20 -0.75 7.23
CA ASN A 34 -5.67 -2.07 7.51
C ASN A 34 -6.76 -3.15 7.56
N ALA A 35 -7.92 -2.84 8.15
CA ALA A 35 -9.05 -3.74 8.25
C ALA A 35 -9.66 -4.05 6.86
N LEU A 36 -9.89 -3.01 6.06
CA LEU A 36 -10.45 -3.16 4.71
C LEU A 36 -9.47 -3.85 3.75
N ALA A 37 -8.16 -3.62 3.91
CA ALA A 37 -7.12 -4.23 3.07
C ALA A 37 -6.99 -5.76 3.24
N LYS A 38 -7.68 -6.36 4.23
CA LYS A 38 -7.79 -7.82 4.40
C LYS A 38 -8.92 -8.43 3.56
N ILE A 39 -9.77 -7.61 2.93
CA ILE A 39 -10.95 -8.08 2.20
C ILE A 39 -10.54 -8.44 0.77
N ASP A 40 -10.62 -9.73 0.44
CA ASP A 40 -10.38 -10.21 -0.91
C ASP A 40 -11.34 -9.56 -1.91
N GLY A 41 -10.78 -8.97 -2.97
CA GLY A 41 -11.53 -8.31 -4.03
C GLY A 41 -11.91 -6.86 -3.75
N LEU A 42 -11.43 -6.27 -2.64
CA LEU A 42 -11.49 -4.83 -2.40
C LEU A 42 -10.09 -4.22 -2.54
N LYS A 43 -9.91 -3.33 -3.52
CA LYS A 43 -8.67 -2.54 -3.64
C LYS A 43 -8.70 -1.41 -2.61
N VAL A 44 -7.75 -1.38 -1.70
CA VAL A 44 -7.64 -0.33 -0.67
C VAL A 44 -6.36 0.46 -0.86
N ILE A 45 -6.48 1.79 -0.92
CA ILE A 45 -5.32 2.68 -1.00
C ILE A 45 -4.64 2.77 0.35
N SER A 46 -3.31 2.70 0.34
CA SER A 46 -2.49 2.71 1.54
C SER A 46 -2.61 4.05 2.29
N ARG A 47 -2.14 4.02 3.54
CA ARG A 47 -2.04 5.20 4.40
C ARG A 47 -1.24 6.32 3.75
N THR A 48 -0.04 6.06 3.25
CA THR A 48 0.86 7.10 2.72
C THR A 48 0.21 7.90 1.59
N SER A 49 -0.37 7.20 0.62
CA SER A 49 -1.10 7.86 -0.47
C SER A 49 -2.37 8.56 -0.03
N SER A 50 -3.15 7.97 0.88
CA SER A 50 -4.37 8.61 1.39
C SER A 50 -4.06 9.88 2.19
N PHE A 51 -2.98 9.85 2.97
CA PHE A 51 -2.56 10.94 3.86
C PHE A 51 -1.80 12.05 3.13
N PHE A 52 -1.36 11.80 1.90
CA PHE A 52 -0.82 12.84 1.02
C PHE A 52 -1.74 14.07 1.01
N PHE A 53 -3.07 13.89 1.01
CA PHE A 53 -4.03 14.99 0.91
C PHE A 53 -4.35 15.71 2.22
N LYS A 54 -3.82 15.28 3.38
CA LYS A 54 -4.19 15.83 4.70
C LYS A 54 -4.08 17.36 4.78
N ASN A 55 -3.06 17.92 4.14
CA ASN A 55 -2.77 19.35 4.13
C ASN A 55 -2.85 19.99 2.73
N HIS A 56 -3.41 19.27 1.75
CA HIS A 56 -3.53 19.74 0.37
C HIS A 56 -4.96 20.15 0.06
N LYS A 57 -5.13 21.30 -0.60
CA LYS A 57 -6.41 21.69 -1.17
C LYS A 57 -6.60 20.95 -2.48
N ALA A 58 -7.41 19.89 -2.46
CA ALA A 58 -7.83 19.15 -3.65
C ALA A 58 -9.33 18.85 -3.54
N SER A 59 -10.02 18.85 -4.67
CA SER A 59 -11.40 18.36 -4.77
C SER A 59 -11.46 16.84 -4.67
N LEU A 60 -12.63 16.30 -4.31
CA LEU A 60 -12.83 14.85 -4.21
C LEU A 60 -12.55 14.12 -5.54
N ASP A 61 -12.90 14.74 -6.67
CA ASP A 61 -12.63 14.21 -8.01
C ASP A 61 -11.12 14.14 -8.31
N GLU A 62 -10.37 15.19 -7.96
CA GLU A 62 -8.90 15.19 -8.10
C GLU A 62 -8.25 14.12 -7.21
N ILE A 63 -8.71 13.98 -5.98
CA ILE A 63 -8.23 12.96 -5.03
C ILE A 63 -8.49 11.57 -5.61
N ALA A 64 -9.73 11.29 -6.00
CA ALA A 64 -10.12 9.98 -6.53
C ALA A 64 -9.40 9.64 -7.84
N THR A 65 -9.18 10.63 -8.71
CA THR A 65 -8.42 10.46 -9.96
C THR A 65 -6.96 10.13 -9.67
N LYS A 66 -6.30 10.88 -8.78
CA LYS A 66 -4.90 10.64 -8.42
C LYS A 66 -4.68 9.30 -7.71
N LEU A 67 -5.65 8.86 -6.91
CA LEU A 67 -5.59 7.59 -6.19
C LEU A 67 -6.13 6.41 -7.02
N GLY A 68 -6.85 6.68 -8.11
CA GLY A 68 -7.48 5.67 -8.96
C GLY A 68 -8.49 4.82 -8.19
N VAL A 69 -9.45 5.48 -7.51
CA VAL A 69 -10.50 4.84 -6.69
C VAL A 69 -11.92 5.22 -7.10
N ALA A 70 -12.88 4.33 -6.83
CA ALA A 70 -14.31 4.56 -7.03
C ALA A 70 -15.01 5.09 -5.77
N ILE A 71 -14.42 4.86 -4.60
CA ILE A 71 -15.00 5.16 -3.29
C ILE A 71 -14.04 6.01 -2.47
N LEU A 72 -14.55 7.06 -1.85
CA LEU A 72 -13.85 7.82 -0.81
C LEU A 72 -14.57 7.64 0.53
N LEU A 73 -13.81 7.38 1.58
CA LEU A 73 -14.28 7.47 2.96
C LEU A 73 -13.74 8.75 3.60
N GLU A 74 -14.66 9.61 4.01
CA GLU A 74 -14.36 10.76 4.86
C GLU A 74 -14.82 10.50 6.29
N GLY A 75 -14.11 11.07 7.26
CA GLY A 75 -14.52 10.98 8.64
C GLY A 75 -13.98 12.08 9.53
N SER A 76 -14.45 12.05 10.77
CA SER A 76 -13.99 12.92 11.84
C SER A 76 -14.12 12.23 13.18
N ALA A 77 -13.21 12.50 14.10
CA ALA A 77 -13.33 12.04 15.47
C ALA A 77 -13.16 13.21 16.46
N GLN A 78 -13.79 13.07 17.62
CA GLN A 78 -13.68 14.01 18.73
C GLN A 78 -13.71 13.23 20.05
N ILE A 79 -12.77 13.55 20.94
CA ILE A 79 -12.77 13.01 22.30
C ILE A 79 -13.27 14.08 23.27
N HIS A 80 -14.21 13.70 24.12
CA HIS A 80 -14.71 14.56 25.18
C HIS A 80 -15.18 13.71 26.36
N ASP A 81 -14.71 14.05 27.57
CA ASP A 81 -15.16 13.42 28.82
C ASP A 81 -15.08 11.87 28.80
N GLY A 82 -13.92 11.33 28.37
CA GLY A 82 -13.68 9.89 28.29
C GLY A 82 -14.47 9.14 27.20
N LYS A 83 -15.20 9.86 26.34
CA LYS A 83 -15.94 9.30 25.20
C LYS A 83 -15.33 9.76 23.89
N ILE A 84 -15.41 8.89 22.90
CA ILE A 84 -15.06 9.18 21.52
C ILE A 84 -16.32 9.21 20.66
N ARG A 85 -16.49 10.30 19.91
CA ARG A 85 -17.49 10.45 18.87
C ARG A 85 -16.81 10.32 17.52
N VAL A 86 -17.17 9.30 16.76
CA VAL A 86 -16.66 9.09 15.39
C VAL A 86 -17.79 9.32 14.39
N ARG A 87 -17.49 10.00 13.28
CA ARG A 87 -18.40 10.16 12.14
C ARG A 87 -17.68 9.67 10.90
N ALA A 88 -18.38 8.91 10.06
CA ALA A 88 -17.83 8.40 8.81
C ALA A 88 -18.88 8.52 7.69
N LYS A 89 -18.41 8.73 6.45
CA LYS A 89 -19.26 8.87 5.26
C LYS A 89 -18.59 8.23 4.07
N LEU A 90 -19.36 7.46 3.30
CA LEU A 90 -18.91 6.86 2.04
C LEU A 90 -19.47 7.65 0.85
N ILE A 91 -18.58 7.93 -0.09
CA ILE A 91 -18.82 8.77 -1.26
C ILE A 91 -18.57 7.92 -2.51
N ASP A 92 -19.54 7.90 -3.42
CA ASP A 92 -19.39 7.39 -4.78
C ASP A 92 -18.82 8.52 -5.64
N VAL A 93 -17.65 8.27 -6.23
CA VAL A 93 -16.91 9.27 -7.02
C VAL A 93 -17.59 9.56 -8.35
N GLU A 94 -18.14 8.54 -9.03
CA GLU A 94 -18.73 8.70 -10.36
C GLU A 94 -20.02 9.52 -10.30
N GLU A 95 -20.84 9.29 -9.27
CA GLU A 95 -22.11 9.99 -9.08
C GLU A 95 -21.97 11.26 -8.22
N ASP A 96 -20.79 11.55 -7.67
CA ASP A 96 -20.52 12.61 -6.68
C ASP A 96 -21.57 12.62 -5.55
N THR A 97 -21.90 11.43 -5.03
CA THR A 97 -22.99 11.26 -4.04
C THR A 97 -22.55 10.53 -2.79
N HIS A 98 -23.01 11.05 -1.64
CA HIS A 98 -22.90 10.34 -0.37
C HIS A 98 -23.98 9.26 -0.31
N PHE A 99 -23.59 8.00 -0.32
CA PHE A 99 -24.55 6.88 -0.26
C PHE A 99 -24.71 6.32 1.15
N TRP A 100 -23.79 6.63 2.08
CA TRP A 100 -23.92 6.24 3.49
C TRP A 100 -23.19 7.22 4.42
N SER A 101 -23.71 7.36 5.64
CA SER A 101 -23.09 8.09 6.72
C SER A 101 -23.56 7.59 8.07
N GLU A 102 -22.68 7.54 9.07
CA GLU A 102 -23.02 7.07 10.41
C GLU A 102 -22.24 7.82 11.49
N THR A 103 -22.73 7.76 12.73
CA THR A 103 -22.09 8.37 13.90
C THR A 103 -22.13 7.39 15.06
N TRP A 104 -20.98 7.21 15.70
CA TRP A 104 -20.83 6.37 16.89
C TRP A 104 -20.44 7.25 18.07
N ASP A 105 -21.11 7.02 19.19
CA ASP A 105 -20.74 7.53 20.50
C ASP A 105 -20.36 6.33 21.37
N ARG A 106 -19.08 6.21 21.69
CA ARG A 106 -18.51 5.08 22.44
C ARG A 106 -17.59 5.60 23.54
N LYS A 107 -17.33 4.77 24.55
CA LYS A 107 -16.29 5.09 25.54
C LYS A 107 -14.92 4.86 24.92
N LEU A 108 -13.94 5.70 25.26
CA LEU A 108 -12.58 5.59 24.72
C LEU A 108 -11.90 4.26 25.08
N GLU A 109 -12.24 3.68 26.24
CA GLU A 109 -11.77 2.33 26.64
C GLU A 109 -12.15 1.22 25.64
N ASN A 110 -13.22 1.43 24.85
CA ASN A 110 -13.69 0.49 23.83
C ASN A 110 -13.22 0.89 22.42
N LEU A 111 -12.10 1.61 22.29
CA LEU A 111 -11.60 2.12 21.01
C LEU A 111 -11.48 1.02 19.94
N PHE A 112 -10.86 -0.11 20.28
CA PHE A 112 -10.60 -1.19 19.32
C PHE A 112 -11.89 -1.91 18.88
N GLU A 113 -12.82 -2.17 19.81
CA GLU A 113 -14.15 -2.69 19.48
C GLU A 113 -14.90 -1.73 18.56
N THR A 114 -14.77 -0.43 18.82
CA THR A 114 -15.37 0.62 17.99
C THR A 114 -14.74 0.64 16.58
N GLN A 115 -13.43 0.46 16.47
CA GLN A 115 -12.73 0.38 15.18
C GLN A 115 -13.16 -0.86 14.37
N ASP A 116 -13.33 -2.01 15.02
CA ASP A 116 -13.84 -3.22 14.35
C ASP A 116 -15.28 -3.03 13.87
N GLU A 117 -16.16 -2.50 14.74
CA GLU A 117 -17.55 -2.19 14.43
C GLU A 117 -17.65 -1.26 13.21
N ILE A 118 -16.89 -0.17 13.22
CA ILE A 118 -16.84 0.81 12.12
C ILE A 118 -16.35 0.15 10.83
N SER A 119 -15.25 -0.61 10.90
CA SER A 119 -14.64 -1.23 9.72
C SER A 119 -15.56 -2.29 9.10
N LEU A 120 -16.20 -3.12 9.90
CA LEU A 120 -17.19 -4.10 9.46
C LEU A 120 -18.40 -3.43 8.81
N LEU A 121 -18.92 -2.37 9.42
CA LEU A 121 -20.07 -1.67 8.86
C LEU A 121 -19.73 -0.98 7.53
N ILE A 122 -18.55 -0.34 7.43
CA ILE A 122 -18.06 0.22 6.18
C ILE A 122 -17.94 -0.86 5.10
N ALA A 123 -17.30 -1.99 5.42
CA ALA A 123 -17.15 -3.11 4.50
C ALA A 123 -18.50 -3.65 4.02
N ASP A 124 -19.46 -3.81 4.94
CA ASP A 124 -20.82 -4.24 4.64
C ASP A 124 -21.52 -3.24 3.70
N LYS A 125 -21.35 -1.94 3.90
CA LYS A 125 -21.94 -0.89 3.05
C LYS A 125 -21.33 -0.85 1.66
N ILE A 126 -20.02 -1.08 1.54
CA ILE A 126 -19.35 -1.23 0.23
C ILE A 126 -19.91 -2.46 -0.48
N ARG A 127 -20.05 -3.60 0.21
CA ARG A 127 -20.63 -4.83 -0.35
C ARG A 127 -22.09 -4.66 -0.79
N GLU A 128 -22.86 -3.87 -0.04
CA GLU A 128 -24.24 -3.53 -0.40
C GLU A 128 -24.33 -2.71 -1.69
N GLN A 129 -23.37 -1.81 -1.92
CA GLN A 129 -23.36 -0.86 -3.04
C GLN A 129 -22.64 -1.34 -4.31
N TYR A 130 -21.55 -2.11 -4.17
CA TYR A 130 -20.66 -2.48 -5.29
C TYR A 130 -20.57 -3.98 -5.52
N GLY A 131 -21.37 -4.75 -4.81
CA GLY A 131 -21.50 -6.18 -5.02
C GLY A 131 -20.59 -7.03 -4.14
N HIS A 132 -20.52 -8.32 -4.46
CA HIS A 132 -20.03 -9.32 -3.52
C HIS A 132 -18.58 -9.11 -3.07
N LEU A 133 -18.37 -9.16 -1.75
CA LEU A 133 -17.10 -9.18 -1.04
C LEU A 133 -17.19 -10.25 0.05
N ASN A 134 -16.12 -11.01 0.23
CA ASN A 134 -16.03 -11.99 1.32
C ASN A 134 -15.49 -11.27 2.57
N ILE A 135 -16.39 -10.95 3.50
CA ILE A 135 -16.06 -10.21 4.71
C ILE A 135 -16.05 -11.19 5.89
N SER A 136 -14.96 -11.19 6.66
CA SER A 136 -14.84 -11.93 7.92
C SER A 136 -15.81 -11.39 8.97
N SER A 137 -16.16 -12.18 9.99
CA SER A 137 -16.95 -11.69 11.13
C SER A 137 -16.20 -10.65 11.99
N GLN A 138 -14.88 -10.58 11.85
CA GLN A 138 -13.99 -9.65 12.52
C GLN A 138 -12.90 -9.20 11.52
N LEU A 139 -12.61 -7.90 11.47
CA LEU A 139 -11.60 -7.32 10.57
C LEU A 139 -10.43 -6.70 11.32
N VAL A 140 -10.67 -6.18 12.52
CA VAL A 140 -9.68 -5.59 13.41
C VAL A 140 -9.39 -6.58 14.54
N ASN A 141 -8.12 -6.89 14.73
CA ASN A 141 -7.64 -7.54 15.94
C ASN A 141 -7.04 -6.44 16.81
N SER A 142 -7.42 -6.35 18.08
CA SER A 142 -6.87 -5.35 18.99
C SER A 142 -5.34 -5.53 19.07
N PRO A 143 -4.54 -4.55 18.62
CA PRO A 143 -3.09 -4.68 18.63
C PRO A 143 -2.53 -4.65 20.06
N THR A 144 -3.25 -4.00 20.99
CA THR A 144 -2.88 -3.87 22.39
C THR A 144 -4.14 -3.73 23.25
N LYS A 145 -4.02 -3.97 24.56
CA LYS A 145 -5.05 -3.61 25.56
C LYS A 145 -4.84 -2.20 26.14
N SER A 146 -3.71 -1.56 25.84
CA SER A 146 -3.30 -0.26 26.36
C SER A 146 -3.50 0.82 25.29
N VAL A 147 -4.55 1.64 25.45
CA VAL A 147 -4.79 2.78 24.54
C VAL A 147 -3.60 3.74 24.53
N SER A 148 -2.92 3.93 25.67
CA SER A 148 -1.71 4.76 25.76
C SER A 148 -0.52 4.17 25.00
N SER A 149 -0.35 2.84 25.02
CA SER A 149 0.66 2.17 24.20
C SER A 149 0.38 2.40 22.72
N TYR A 150 -0.88 2.25 22.31
CA TYR A 150 -1.32 2.48 20.93
C TYR A 150 -1.12 3.93 20.49
N GLU A 151 -1.43 4.91 21.35
CA GLU A 151 -1.19 6.34 21.04
C GLU A 151 0.30 6.61 20.77
N HIS A 152 1.19 6.03 21.56
CA HIS A 152 2.62 6.14 21.33
C HIS A 152 3.07 5.44 20.04
N LEU A 153 2.51 4.27 19.71
CA LEU A 153 2.75 3.61 18.44
C LEU A 153 2.39 4.52 17.26
N LEU A 154 1.22 5.16 17.31
CA LEU A 154 0.74 6.07 16.26
C LEU A 154 1.62 7.31 16.11
N LYS A 155 2.06 7.91 17.23
CA LYS A 155 3.02 9.02 17.22
C LYS A 155 4.35 8.58 16.58
N GLY A 156 4.83 7.38 16.93
CA GLY A 156 6.03 6.81 16.34
C GLY A 156 5.94 6.71 14.82
N ARG A 157 4.86 6.10 14.31
CA ARG A 157 4.59 6.00 12.86
C ARG A 157 4.50 7.36 12.19
N HIS A 158 3.78 8.31 12.80
CA HIS A 158 3.64 9.67 12.26
C HIS A 158 5.01 10.32 12.00
N HIS A 159 5.92 10.24 12.97
CA HIS A 159 7.27 10.78 12.82
C HIS A 159 8.08 9.99 11.79
N PHE A 160 8.05 8.66 11.83
CA PHE A 160 8.79 7.81 10.89
C PHE A 160 8.44 8.11 9.43
N TYR A 161 7.16 8.32 9.11
CA TYR A 161 6.71 8.60 7.75
C TYR A 161 7.15 9.97 7.17
N LYS A 162 7.81 10.83 7.96
CA LYS A 162 8.44 12.06 7.44
C LYS A 162 9.83 11.83 6.85
N TRP A 163 10.39 10.63 7.01
CA TRP A 163 11.54 10.14 6.25
C TRP A 163 12.80 11.03 6.36
N ASN A 164 13.09 11.49 7.57
CA ASN A 164 14.29 12.27 7.91
C ASN A 164 14.88 11.79 9.25
N PRO A 165 16.19 12.00 9.50
CA PRO A 165 16.83 11.45 10.69
C PRO A 165 16.30 12.04 11.99
N GLU A 166 15.94 13.32 12.05
CA GLU A 166 15.45 13.98 13.26
C GLU A 166 14.12 13.39 13.72
N ASP A 167 13.14 13.28 12.82
CA ASP A 167 11.86 12.64 13.12
C ASP A 167 12.02 11.13 13.36
N THR A 168 12.96 10.45 12.70
CA THR A 168 13.20 9.01 12.95
C THR A 168 13.65 8.75 14.40
N HIS A 169 14.46 9.63 14.99
CA HIS A 169 14.81 9.51 16.42
C HIS A 169 13.59 9.69 17.33
N LEU A 170 12.72 10.67 17.04
CA LEU A 170 11.46 10.85 17.76
C LEU A 170 10.53 9.64 17.60
N ALA A 171 10.53 9.01 16.43
CA ALA A 171 9.77 7.80 16.18
C ALA A 171 10.23 6.66 17.11
N ILE A 172 11.55 6.44 17.19
CA ILE A 172 12.15 5.43 18.08
C ILE A 172 11.75 5.67 19.54
N GLU A 173 11.87 6.90 20.05
CA GLU A 173 11.46 7.21 21.44
C GLU A 173 10.00 6.87 21.71
N HIS A 174 9.12 7.10 20.73
CA HIS A 174 7.71 6.77 20.84
C HIS A 174 7.45 5.28 20.77
N PHE A 175 8.13 4.54 19.90
CA PHE A 175 8.05 3.09 19.87
C PHE A 175 8.55 2.45 21.17
N GLU A 176 9.64 2.96 21.75
CA GLU A 176 10.14 2.51 23.06
C GLU A 176 9.13 2.75 24.18
N LYS A 177 8.48 3.92 24.22
CA LYS A 177 7.39 4.22 25.18
C LYS A 177 6.18 3.30 24.98
N SER A 178 5.85 2.98 23.74
CA SER A 178 4.78 2.05 23.38
C SER A 178 5.06 0.64 23.93
N ILE A 179 6.28 0.12 23.72
CA ILE A 179 6.73 -1.18 24.24
C ILE A 179 6.76 -1.20 25.77
N ALA A 180 7.22 -0.12 26.41
CA ALA A 180 7.26 -0.03 27.86
C ALA A 180 5.87 -0.08 28.52
N LEU A 181 4.82 0.26 27.76
CA LEU A 181 3.42 0.19 28.20
C LEU A 181 2.74 -1.14 27.82
N ASP A 182 3.27 -1.85 26.82
CA ASP A 182 2.82 -3.17 26.38
C ASP A 182 3.97 -3.92 25.69
N GLU A 183 4.62 -4.82 26.42
CA GLU A 183 5.80 -5.58 25.94
C GLU A 183 5.42 -6.64 24.89
N GLU A 184 4.14 -6.97 24.72
CA GLU A 184 3.67 -7.95 23.74
C GLU A 184 3.32 -7.30 22.38
N LEU A 185 3.39 -5.97 22.28
CA LEU A 185 3.05 -5.22 21.06
C LEU A 185 4.15 -5.32 20.00
N VAL A 186 3.99 -6.25 19.06
CA VAL A 186 4.93 -6.55 17.96
C VAL A 186 5.27 -5.32 17.13
N GLU A 187 4.28 -4.48 16.86
CA GLU A 187 4.40 -3.30 16.00
C GLU A 187 5.37 -2.25 16.56
N GLY A 188 5.53 -2.17 17.88
CA GLY A 188 6.52 -1.29 18.50
C GLY A 188 7.93 -1.73 18.13
N TYR A 189 8.22 -3.03 18.25
CA TYR A 189 9.53 -3.59 17.88
C TYR A 189 9.79 -3.46 16.38
N LEU A 190 8.78 -3.69 15.54
CA LEU A 190 8.93 -3.51 14.09
C LEU A 190 9.18 -2.04 13.72
N GLY A 191 8.53 -1.09 14.38
CA GLY A 191 8.80 0.35 14.20
C GLY A 191 10.25 0.72 14.52
N ILE A 192 10.83 0.15 15.58
CA ILE A 192 12.26 0.30 15.90
C ILE A 192 13.14 -0.34 14.83
N ALA A 193 12.80 -1.57 14.41
CA ALA A 193 13.57 -2.29 13.39
C ALA A 193 13.62 -1.53 12.06
N ASP A 194 12.46 -1.05 11.59
CA ASP A 194 12.32 -0.23 10.38
C ASP A 194 13.11 1.08 10.52
N SER A 195 12.97 1.79 11.64
CA SER A 195 13.65 3.06 11.90
C SER A 195 15.17 2.94 11.80
N TYR A 196 15.75 1.95 12.48
CA TYR A 196 17.19 1.73 12.41
C TYR A 196 17.65 1.19 11.05
N SER A 197 16.86 0.34 10.39
CA SER A 197 17.19 -0.14 9.05
C SER A 197 17.23 1.02 8.03
N PHE A 198 16.26 1.94 8.12
CA PHE A 198 16.23 3.15 7.31
C PHE A 198 17.47 4.01 7.55
N MET A 199 17.83 4.26 8.82
CA MET A 199 19.04 5.04 9.13
C MET A 199 20.32 4.38 8.62
N ALA A 200 20.40 3.04 8.65
CA ALA A 200 21.55 2.30 8.14
C ALA A 200 21.66 2.36 6.61
N VAL A 201 20.53 2.21 5.91
CA VAL A 201 20.47 2.19 4.44
C VAL A 201 20.64 3.59 3.86
N ALA A 202 20.03 4.60 4.47
CA ALA A 202 20.12 6.00 4.05
C ALA A 202 21.41 6.70 4.50
N GLY A 203 22.27 6.04 5.29
CA GLY A 203 23.53 6.59 5.76
C GLY A 203 23.40 7.65 6.87
N PHE A 204 22.28 7.68 7.59
CA PHE A 204 22.05 8.60 8.70
C PHE A 204 22.62 8.11 10.04
N ALA A 205 23.12 6.88 10.10
CA ALA A 205 23.83 6.32 11.25
C ALA A 205 24.95 5.37 10.79
N PRO A 206 25.95 5.07 11.65
CA PRO A 206 26.90 4.00 11.40
C PRO A 206 26.17 2.70 11.08
N ARG A 207 26.46 2.11 9.92
CA ARG A 207 25.71 1.00 9.34
C ARG A 207 25.63 -0.19 10.29
N GLU A 208 26.75 -0.59 10.89
CA GLU A 208 26.87 -1.77 11.74
C GLU A 208 26.07 -1.59 13.04
N GLU A 209 26.17 -0.41 13.67
CA GLU A 209 25.45 -0.10 14.89
C GLU A 209 23.93 -0.09 14.66
N ALA A 210 23.50 0.56 13.58
CA ALA A 210 22.09 0.66 13.24
C ALA A 210 21.49 -0.73 12.90
N TRP A 211 22.18 -1.54 12.10
CA TRP A 211 21.74 -2.92 11.85
C TRP A 211 21.74 -3.78 13.11
N GLN A 212 22.71 -3.64 14.01
CA GLN A 212 22.70 -4.36 15.29
C GLN A 212 21.44 -4.06 16.11
N LYS A 213 21.04 -2.78 16.20
CA LYS A 213 19.81 -2.36 16.90
C LYS A 213 18.55 -2.86 16.18
N SER A 214 18.53 -2.80 14.85
CA SER A 214 17.42 -3.36 14.04
C SER A 214 17.26 -4.87 14.26
N ILE A 215 18.36 -5.64 14.21
CA ILE A 215 18.37 -7.08 14.44
C ILE A 215 17.88 -7.45 15.85
N ALA A 216 18.25 -6.68 16.87
CA ALA A 216 17.77 -6.91 18.23
C ALA A 216 16.24 -6.75 18.31
N ALA A 217 15.68 -5.72 17.66
CA ALA A 217 14.24 -5.51 17.61
C ALA A 217 13.51 -6.60 16.78
N ILE A 218 14.09 -7.02 15.65
CA ILE A 218 13.59 -8.16 14.85
C ILE A 218 13.53 -9.44 15.69
N ALA A 219 14.55 -9.72 16.50
CA ALA A 219 14.58 -10.89 17.36
C ALA A 219 13.46 -10.87 18.41
N SER A 220 13.18 -9.71 19.01
CA SER A 220 12.06 -9.55 19.94
C SER A 220 10.71 -9.78 19.26
N ALA A 221 10.47 -9.12 18.11
CA ALA A 221 9.24 -9.30 17.34
C ALA A 221 9.02 -10.77 16.93
N LYS A 222 10.09 -11.48 16.56
CA LYS A 222 10.04 -12.91 16.19
C LYS A 222 9.62 -13.83 17.33
N ASN A 223 9.97 -13.50 18.57
CA ASN A 223 9.56 -14.30 19.72
C ASN A 223 8.07 -14.15 20.04
N LEU A 224 7.46 -13.02 19.63
CA LEU A 224 6.07 -12.70 19.88
C LEU A 224 5.14 -13.22 18.78
N ASP A 225 5.44 -12.92 17.50
CA ASP A 225 4.67 -13.40 16.35
C ASP A 225 5.60 -13.73 15.16
N PRO A 226 5.98 -15.02 14.99
CA PRO A 226 6.93 -15.43 13.95
C PRO A 226 6.37 -15.39 12.51
N ASP A 227 5.05 -15.27 12.34
CA ASP A 227 4.39 -15.25 11.03
C ASP A 227 3.88 -13.84 10.65
N HIS A 228 4.14 -12.83 11.49
CA HIS A 228 3.78 -11.45 11.21
C HIS A 228 4.36 -10.95 9.87
N ALA A 229 3.55 -10.27 9.05
CA ALA A 229 3.96 -9.84 7.72
C ALA A 229 5.15 -8.86 7.76
N GLY A 230 5.09 -7.86 8.65
CA GLY A 230 6.17 -6.87 8.81
C GLY A 230 7.47 -7.49 9.35
N LEU A 231 7.38 -8.53 10.18
CA LEU A 231 8.57 -9.26 10.62
C LEU A 231 9.22 -10.01 9.46
N ASN A 232 8.43 -10.70 8.65
CA ASN A 232 8.93 -11.42 7.49
C ASN A 232 9.55 -10.44 6.46
N TYR A 233 8.97 -9.25 6.28
CA TYR A 233 9.60 -8.19 5.49
C TYR A 233 10.98 -7.81 6.06
N MET A 234 11.04 -7.52 7.37
CA MET A 234 12.28 -7.11 8.03
C MET A 234 13.37 -8.19 8.03
N LEU A 235 13.01 -9.45 8.19
CA LEU A 235 13.95 -10.58 8.02
C LEU A 235 14.48 -10.63 6.58
N GLY A 236 13.64 -10.37 5.59
CA GLY A 236 14.06 -10.26 4.19
C GLY A 236 15.10 -9.15 3.98
N MET A 237 14.82 -7.97 4.55
CA MET A 237 15.74 -6.83 4.52
C MET A 237 17.07 -7.12 5.21
N GLN A 238 17.04 -7.75 6.39
CA GLN A 238 18.23 -8.17 7.12
C GLN A 238 19.08 -9.13 6.27
N TYR A 239 18.49 -10.24 5.79
CA TYR A 239 19.22 -11.22 4.98
C TYR A 239 19.85 -10.59 3.74
N PHE A 240 19.15 -9.64 3.13
CA PHE A 240 19.67 -8.92 1.99
C PHE A 240 20.85 -8.01 2.36
N PHE A 241 20.69 -7.12 3.33
CA PHE A 241 21.66 -6.06 3.58
C PHE A 241 22.84 -6.44 4.45
N THR A 242 22.68 -7.42 5.35
CA THR A 242 23.74 -7.82 6.30
C THR A 242 24.40 -9.14 5.93
N GLU A 243 23.68 -10.08 5.33
CA GLU A 243 24.19 -11.42 4.99
C GLU A 243 24.42 -11.60 3.49
N ALA A 244 24.01 -10.64 2.65
CA ALA A 244 24.00 -10.75 1.18
C ALA A 244 23.34 -12.04 0.66
N ASP A 245 22.37 -12.58 1.42
CA ASP A 245 21.69 -13.82 1.10
C ASP A 245 20.41 -13.56 0.31
N PHE A 246 20.55 -13.56 -1.02
CA PHE A 246 19.44 -13.33 -1.94
C PHE A 246 18.29 -14.34 -1.78
N ALA A 247 18.60 -15.62 -1.57
CA ALA A 247 17.57 -16.66 -1.51
C ALA A 247 16.69 -16.50 -0.28
N ARG A 248 17.30 -16.28 0.90
CA ARG A 248 16.55 -16.03 2.13
C ARG A 248 15.83 -14.69 2.08
N ALA A 249 16.45 -13.65 1.54
CA ALA A 249 15.80 -12.36 1.32
C ALA A 249 14.49 -12.50 0.53
N MET A 250 14.53 -13.16 -0.62
CA MET A 250 13.35 -13.39 -1.45
C MET A 250 12.34 -14.34 -0.78
N GLN A 251 12.80 -15.38 -0.09
CA GLN A 251 11.92 -16.29 0.64
C GLN A 251 11.09 -15.53 1.69
N TYR A 252 11.73 -14.70 2.50
CA TYR A 252 11.07 -13.94 3.56
C TYR A 252 10.20 -12.79 3.01
N GLY A 253 10.63 -12.12 1.94
CA GLY A 253 9.78 -11.18 1.20
C GLY A 253 8.48 -11.85 0.70
N MET A 254 8.58 -13.03 0.10
CA MET A 254 7.40 -13.80 -0.32
C MET A 254 6.55 -14.30 0.85
N ARG A 255 7.14 -14.65 2.00
CA ARG A 255 6.38 -15.00 3.22
C ARG A 255 5.61 -13.80 3.77
N SER A 256 6.19 -12.60 3.74
CA SER A 256 5.49 -11.37 4.10
C SER A 256 4.23 -11.17 3.27
N LEU A 257 4.34 -11.35 1.94
CA LEU A 257 3.21 -11.26 1.02
C LEU A 257 2.20 -12.41 1.19
N ALA A 258 2.63 -13.59 1.62
CA ALA A 258 1.71 -14.67 1.96
C ALA A 258 0.91 -14.36 3.24
N ALA A 259 1.52 -13.67 4.22
CA ALA A 259 0.87 -13.28 5.46
C ALA A 259 -0.05 -12.05 5.29
N LYS A 260 0.37 -11.05 4.52
CA LYS A 260 -0.43 -9.88 4.14
C LYS A 260 -0.20 -9.56 2.65
N PRO A 261 -1.08 -10.02 1.74
CA PRO A 261 -0.95 -9.78 0.29
C PRO A 261 -0.96 -8.29 -0.10
N THR A 262 -1.41 -7.40 0.78
CA THR A 262 -1.46 -5.96 0.56
C THR A 262 -0.28 -5.19 1.16
N TYR A 263 0.77 -5.88 1.64
CA TYR A 263 1.95 -5.25 2.27
C TYR A 263 2.83 -4.58 1.20
N SER A 264 2.69 -3.26 1.03
CA SER A 264 3.28 -2.48 -0.07
C SER A 264 4.80 -2.56 -0.13
N GLU A 265 5.45 -2.41 1.02
CA GLU A 265 6.91 -2.39 1.19
C GLU A 265 7.53 -3.75 0.80
N ALA A 266 6.82 -4.85 1.08
CA ALA A 266 7.23 -6.18 0.65
C ALA A 266 7.05 -6.39 -0.86
N HIS A 267 6.02 -5.80 -1.48
CA HIS A 267 5.89 -5.80 -2.94
C HIS A 267 7.02 -5.01 -3.60
N GLN A 268 7.35 -3.82 -3.08
CA GLN A 268 8.47 -3.02 -3.56
C GLN A 268 9.79 -3.81 -3.46
N PHE A 269 10.06 -4.40 -2.31
CA PHE A 269 11.28 -5.19 -2.08
C PHE A 269 11.35 -6.45 -2.96
N VAL A 270 10.27 -7.22 -3.08
CA VAL A 270 10.23 -8.40 -3.97
C VAL A 270 10.37 -8.00 -5.44
N SER A 271 9.78 -6.86 -5.85
CA SER A 271 10.00 -6.31 -7.19
C SER A 271 11.49 -6.00 -7.43
N PHE A 272 12.11 -5.33 -6.46
CA PHE A 272 13.53 -4.99 -6.51
C PHE A 272 14.42 -6.25 -6.63
N LEU A 273 14.15 -7.27 -5.82
CA LEU A 273 14.88 -8.54 -5.88
C LEU A 273 14.69 -9.25 -7.24
N HIS A 274 13.49 -9.22 -7.81
CA HIS A 274 13.27 -9.72 -9.17
C HIS A 274 13.99 -8.87 -10.23
N SER A 275 14.05 -7.55 -10.04
CA SER A 275 14.74 -6.63 -10.96
C SER A 275 16.23 -6.89 -11.02
N ILE A 276 16.90 -7.01 -9.87
CA ILE A 276 18.34 -7.32 -9.84
C ILE A 276 18.63 -8.75 -10.32
N LYS A 277 17.69 -9.68 -10.14
CA LYS A 277 17.83 -11.02 -10.73
C LYS A 277 17.66 -11.02 -12.26
N GLY A 278 17.03 -10.00 -12.84
CA GLY A 278 16.66 -9.93 -14.26
C GLY A 278 15.30 -10.57 -14.59
N ASP A 279 14.51 -10.94 -13.58
CA ASP A 279 13.15 -11.48 -13.73
C ASP A 279 12.13 -10.32 -13.92
N PHE A 280 12.34 -9.47 -14.92
CA PHE A 280 11.62 -8.19 -15.08
C PHE A 280 10.10 -8.32 -15.16
N LYS A 281 9.58 -9.40 -15.73
CA LYS A 281 8.13 -9.66 -15.75
C LYS A 281 7.55 -9.72 -14.34
N LYS A 282 8.19 -10.49 -13.45
CA LYS A 282 7.74 -10.62 -12.05
C LYS A 282 7.97 -9.33 -11.28
N ALA A 283 9.09 -8.65 -11.54
CA ALA A 283 9.34 -7.33 -10.96
C ALA A 283 8.19 -6.37 -11.27
N TRP A 284 7.80 -6.28 -12.55
CA TRP A 284 6.67 -5.46 -12.98
C TRP A 284 5.37 -5.83 -12.27
N GLU A 285 5.04 -7.13 -12.19
CA GLU A 285 3.84 -7.60 -11.48
C GLU A 285 3.78 -7.07 -10.04
N HIS A 286 4.91 -7.07 -9.32
CA HIS A 286 4.98 -6.59 -7.94
C HIS A 286 4.97 -5.06 -7.82
N ILE A 287 5.79 -4.32 -8.58
CA ILE A 287 5.82 -2.85 -8.48
C ILE A 287 4.55 -2.21 -9.03
N HIS A 288 3.96 -2.79 -10.08
CA HIS A 288 2.67 -2.34 -10.59
C HIS A 288 1.57 -2.51 -9.55
N TYR A 289 1.58 -3.62 -8.81
CA TYR A 289 0.67 -3.83 -7.69
C TYR A 289 0.90 -2.80 -6.58
N ALA A 290 2.15 -2.61 -6.12
CA ALA A 290 2.49 -1.60 -5.11
C ALA A 290 2.04 -0.20 -5.53
N LYS A 291 2.29 0.21 -6.78
CA LYS A 291 1.81 1.48 -7.34
C LYS A 291 0.29 1.58 -7.37
N SER A 292 -0.40 0.47 -7.62
CA SER A 292 -1.87 0.48 -7.65
C SER A 292 -2.48 0.79 -6.28
N ILE A 293 -1.85 0.36 -5.19
CA ILE A 293 -2.33 0.58 -3.81
C ILE A 293 -1.68 1.78 -3.12
N ASP A 294 -0.47 2.17 -3.53
CA ASP A 294 0.26 3.28 -2.92
C ASP A 294 0.93 4.21 -3.97
N PRO A 295 0.12 4.85 -4.84
CA PRO A 295 0.61 5.60 -6.01
C PRO A 295 1.39 6.88 -5.70
N LEU A 296 1.17 7.50 -4.55
CA LEU A 296 1.77 8.79 -4.17
C LEU A 296 2.93 8.63 -3.18
N ASN A 297 3.24 7.41 -2.74
CA ASN A 297 4.39 7.15 -1.89
C ASN A 297 5.71 7.37 -2.67
N PRO A 298 6.61 8.26 -2.19
CA PRO A 298 7.89 8.53 -2.84
C PRO A 298 8.77 7.28 -3.02
N GLU A 299 8.74 6.35 -2.08
CA GLU A 299 9.49 5.10 -2.15
C GLU A 299 8.94 4.19 -3.26
N THR A 300 7.62 4.04 -3.36
CA THR A 300 6.98 3.31 -4.49
C THR A 300 7.39 3.90 -5.83
N LYS A 301 7.35 5.24 -5.95
CA LYS A 301 7.79 5.94 -7.17
C LYS A 301 9.27 5.67 -7.46
N PHE A 302 10.13 5.69 -6.45
CA PHE A 302 11.55 5.40 -6.63
C PHE A 302 11.79 3.97 -7.13
N TYR A 303 11.12 2.96 -6.56
CA TYR A 303 11.25 1.58 -7.03
C TYR A 303 10.71 1.39 -8.45
N GLU A 304 9.67 2.13 -8.86
CA GLU A 304 9.21 2.15 -10.26
C GLU A 304 10.26 2.78 -11.19
N ALA A 305 10.84 3.91 -10.80
CA ALA A 305 11.92 4.54 -11.57
C ALA A 305 13.15 3.61 -11.68
N ASN A 306 13.51 2.93 -10.59
CA ASN A 306 14.59 1.95 -10.59
C ASN A 306 14.28 0.76 -11.50
N TYR A 307 13.03 0.28 -11.51
CA TYR A 307 12.59 -0.75 -12.46
C TYR A 307 12.80 -0.29 -13.90
N TYR A 308 12.34 0.93 -14.26
CA TYR A 308 12.51 1.46 -15.62
C TYR A 308 13.98 1.61 -16.00
N TYR A 309 14.82 2.09 -15.08
CA TYR A 309 16.27 2.12 -15.27
C TYR A 309 16.83 0.71 -15.55
N ARG A 310 16.44 -0.29 -14.75
CA ARG A 310 16.92 -1.68 -14.86
C ARG A 310 16.53 -2.35 -16.17
N VAL A 311 15.37 -2.02 -16.74
CA VAL A 311 14.93 -2.53 -18.06
C VAL A 311 15.45 -1.70 -19.23
N GLY A 312 16.14 -0.58 -18.97
CA GLY A 312 16.70 0.31 -19.99
C GLY A 312 15.74 1.36 -20.55
N GLU A 313 14.58 1.55 -19.90
CA GLU A 313 13.57 2.57 -20.25
C GLU A 313 13.89 3.91 -19.57
N ASN A 314 15.08 4.46 -19.87
CA ASN A 314 15.68 5.59 -19.15
C ASN A 314 14.83 6.87 -19.16
N ASP A 315 14.10 7.13 -20.25
CA ASP A 315 13.23 8.32 -20.34
C ASP A 315 12.11 8.28 -19.29
N LYS A 316 11.46 7.11 -19.11
CA LYS A 316 10.44 6.92 -18.08
C LYS A 316 11.02 6.98 -16.67
N ALA A 317 12.23 6.42 -16.49
CA ALA A 317 12.93 6.51 -15.21
C ALA A 317 13.19 7.99 -14.84
N LYS A 318 13.76 8.77 -15.76
CA LYS A 318 14.06 10.20 -15.55
C LYS A 318 12.82 11.04 -15.24
N GLU A 319 11.70 10.78 -15.92
CA GLU A 319 10.44 11.49 -15.64
C GLU A 319 10.06 11.37 -14.15
N ILE A 320 10.04 10.15 -13.63
CA ILE A 320 9.69 9.88 -12.23
C ILE A 320 10.78 10.39 -11.27
N LEU A 321 12.06 10.23 -11.61
CA LEU A 321 13.16 10.74 -10.79
C LEU A 321 13.11 12.27 -10.67
N ASN A 322 12.79 12.98 -11.75
CA ASN A 322 12.64 14.43 -11.71
C ASN A 322 11.47 14.85 -10.81
N GLU A 323 10.32 14.17 -10.87
CA GLU A 323 9.22 14.42 -9.92
C GLU A 323 9.67 14.26 -8.46
N LEU A 324 10.45 13.22 -8.16
CA LEU A 324 10.99 12.98 -6.81
C LEU A 324 11.95 14.09 -6.37
N LEU A 325 12.79 14.58 -7.29
CA LEU A 325 13.77 15.63 -7.03
C LEU A 325 13.14 17.04 -6.96
N GLU A 326 12.04 17.27 -7.67
CA GLU A 326 11.23 18.49 -7.51
C GLU A 326 10.57 18.55 -6.12
N ALA A 327 10.13 17.39 -5.60
CA ALA A 327 9.55 17.29 -4.27
C ALA A 327 10.61 17.32 -3.16
N ASN A 328 11.76 16.69 -3.38
CA ASN A 328 12.89 16.65 -2.46
C ASN A 328 14.21 16.60 -3.24
N ASP A 329 14.85 17.76 -3.39
CA ASP A 329 16.11 17.94 -4.12
C ASP A 329 17.31 17.23 -3.45
N LYS A 330 17.13 16.69 -2.23
CA LYS A 330 18.11 15.91 -1.47
C LYS A 330 17.84 14.41 -1.51
N ASN A 331 16.90 13.93 -2.33
CA ASN A 331 16.63 12.50 -2.48
C ASN A 331 17.84 11.79 -3.13
N LEU A 332 18.78 11.34 -2.30
CA LEU A 332 20.05 10.76 -2.72
C LEU A 332 19.90 9.52 -3.62
N PRO A 333 19.02 8.54 -3.32
CA PRO A 333 18.77 7.43 -4.24
C PRO A 333 18.35 7.89 -5.63
N ALA A 334 17.47 8.90 -5.73
CA ALA A 334 17.02 9.42 -7.01
C ALA A 334 18.16 10.13 -7.78
N ILE A 335 19.00 10.89 -7.08
CA ILE A 335 20.20 11.52 -7.65
C ILE A 335 21.15 10.46 -8.21
N LEU A 336 21.42 9.39 -7.46
CA LEU A 336 22.35 8.33 -7.86
C LEU A 336 21.87 7.58 -9.11
N VAL A 337 20.60 7.18 -9.16
CA VAL A 337 20.04 6.54 -10.37
C VAL A 337 20.08 7.49 -11.57
N ASN A 338 19.83 8.78 -11.37
CA ASN A 338 19.96 9.76 -12.45
C ASN A 338 21.41 9.87 -12.96
N ILE A 339 22.40 9.88 -12.06
CA ILE A 339 23.82 9.83 -12.43
C ILE A 339 24.14 8.56 -13.23
N TYR A 340 23.65 7.39 -12.79
CA TYR A 340 23.85 6.15 -13.53
C TYR A 340 23.28 6.21 -14.95
N ILE A 341 22.09 6.79 -15.13
CA ILE A 341 21.49 7.01 -16.45
C ILE A 341 22.36 7.95 -17.29
N LEU A 342 22.83 9.07 -16.72
CA LEU A 342 23.72 10.01 -17.43
C LEU A 342 25.01 9.32 -17.89
N ILE A 343 25.60 8.45 -17.06
CA ILE A 343 26.78 7.65 -17.40
C ILE A 343 26.45 6.65 -18.52
N GLN A 344 25.31 5.96 -18.45
CA GLN A 344 24.87 5.00 -19.46
C GLN A 344 24.68 5.66 -20.84
N GLU A 345 24.13 6.88 -20.86
CA GLU A 345 23.90 7.67 -22.07
C GLU A 345 25.11 8.49 -22.53
N ARG A 346 26.27 8.33 -21.87
CA ARG A 346 27.51 9.09 -22.14
C ARG A 346 27.37 10.61 -21.98
N GLN A 347 26.44 11.09 -21.18
CA GLN A 347 26.34 12.49 -20.76
C GLN A 347 27.32 12.78 -19.59
N LEU A 348 28.60 12.47 -19.81
CA LEU A 348 29.62 12.37 -18.76
C LEU A 348 29.91 13.71 -18.06
N GLU A 349 29.91 14.82 -18.80
CA GLU A 349 30.14 16.14 -18.22
C GLU A 349 29.00 16.54 -17.27
N LEU A 350 27.75 16.26 -17.64
CA LEU A 350 26.59 16.50 -16.78
C LEU A 350 26.60 15.57 -15.55
N ALA A 351 27.06 14.32 -15.71
CA ALA A 351 27.24 13.41 -14.58
C ALA A 351 28.25 13.96 -13.57
N CYS A 352 29.43 14.43 -14.01
CA CYS A 352 30.42 15.07 -13.15
C CYS A 352 29.84 16.29 -12.42
N GLN A 353 29.19 17.21 -13.15
CA GLN A 353 28.57 18.40 -12.56
C GLN A 353 27.50 18.04 -11.52
N THR A 354 26.79 16.93 -11.71
CA THR A 354 25.78 16.45 -10.77
C THR A 354 26.45 15.91 -9.50
N ILE A 355 27.52 15.13 -9.64
CA ILE A 355 28.31 14.61 -8.51
C ILE A 355 28.92 15.74 -7.68
N ASP A 356 29.46 16.78 -8.33
CA ASP A 356 30.10 17.93 -7.69
C ASP A 356 29.13 18.76 -6.83
N LYS A 357 27.82 18.71 -7.14
CA LYS A 357 26.77 19.38 -6.35
C LYS A 357 26.37 18.61 -5.09
N ILE A 358 26.69 17.31 -5.01
CA ILE A 358 26.36 16.49 -3.84
C ILE A 358 27.32 16.87 -2.71
N PRO A 359 26.84 17.22 -1.50
CA PRO A 359 27.71 17.50 -0.35
C PRO A 359 28.67 16.34 -0.06
N GLU A 360 29.90 16.64 0.38
CA GLU A 360 30.91 15.59 0.65
C GLU A 360 30.41 14.56 1.65
N GLN A 361 29.74 15.00 2.71
CA GLN A 361 29.18 14.14 3.76
C GLN A 361 27.99 13.27 3.32
N ALA A 362 27.40 13.53 2.15
CA ALA A 362 26.22 12.80 1.67
C ALA A 362 26.58 11.53 0.89
N LEU A 363 27.85 11.34 0.50
CA LEU A 363 28.35 10.13 -0.14
C LEU A 363 29.54 9.58 0.63
N THR A 364 29.69 8.26 0.64
CA THR A 364 30.94 7.67 1.13
C THR A 364 32.09 8.06 0.18
N PRO A 365 33.35 8.17 0.68
CA PRO A 365 34.50 8.47 -0.17
C PRO A 365 34.65 7.50 -1.35
N ASP A 366 34.37 6.20 -1.11
CA ASP A 366 34.46 5.15 -2.12
C ASP A 366 33.37 5.24 -3.17
N GLU A 367 32.14 5.62 -2.80
CA GLU A 367 31.04 5.80 -3.74
C GLU A 367 31.31 6.98 -4.69
N ARG A 368 31.74 8.12 -4.15
CA ARG A 368 32.12 9.28 -4.96
C ARG A 368 33.29 8.97 -5.89
N LEU A 369 34.34 8.33 -5.36
CA LEU A 369 35.50 7.92 -6.14
C LEU A 369 35.12 6.91 -7.24
N GLY A 370 34.25 5.96 -6.91
CA GLY A 370 33.76 4.94 -7.82
C GLY A 370 32.95 5.49 -8.99
N LEU A 371 32.10 6.48 -8.74
CA LEU A 371 31.37 7.20 -9.80
C LEU A 371 32.33 7.86 -10.79
N PHE A 372 33.37 8.57 -10.32
CA PHE A 372 34.38 9.17 -11.19
C PHE A 372 35.22 8.13 -11.95
N ALA A 373 35.60 7.01 -11.30
CA ALA A 373 36.30 5.91 -11.97
C ALA A 373 35.46 5.30 -13.11
N LEU A 374 34.15 5.18 -12.92
CA LEU A 374 33.24 4.67 -13.93
C LEU A 374 33.08 5.65 -15.11
N ILE A 375 33.02 6.95 -14.84
CA ILE A 375 33.01 8.01 -15.87
C ILE A 375 34.32 7.92 -16.68
N ASP A 376 35.48 7.86 -16.02
CA ASP A 376 36.79 7.73 -16.69
C ASP A 376 36.84 6.51 -17.62
N ALA A 377 36.32 5.36 -17.16
CA ALA A 377 36.26 4.13 -17.94
C ALA A 377 35.35 4.27 -19.18
N LYS A 378 34.19 4.93 -19.05
CA LYS A 378 33.27 5.18 -20.18
C LYS A 378 33.85 6.17 -21.20
N ASP A 379 34.61 7.16 -20.73
CA ASP A 379 35.27 8.18 -21.55
C ASP A 379 36.54 7.63 -22.25
N GLY A 380 37.07 6.49 -21.79
CA GLY A 380 38.34 5.94 -22.25
C GLY A 380 39.55 6.80 -21.83
N LYS A 381 39.42 7.54 -20.71
CA LYS A 381 40.42 8.47 -20.18
C LYS A 381 41.19 7.87 -18.99
N SER A 382 41.89 8.73 -18.25
CA SER A 382 42.90 8.43 -17.22
C SER A 382 42.48 7.36 -16.20
N THR A 383 43.41 6.50 -15.80
CA THR A 383 43.21 5.46 -14.77
C THR A 383 43.43 5.95 -13.33
N THR A 384 43.51 7.26 -13.10
CA THR A 384 43.87 7.80 -11.78
C THR A 384 42.82 7.49 -10.72
N HIS A 385 41.53 7.64 -11.01
CA HIS A 385 40.47 7.28 -10.06
C HIS A 385 40.43 5.77 -9.84
N LEU A 386 40.60 4.97 -10.90
CA LEU A 386 40.70 3.50 -10.80
C LEU A 386 41.83 3.05 -9.86
N GLN A 387 43.04 3.61 -9.99
CA GLN A 387 44.17 3.24 -9.13
C GLN A 387 43.92 3.56 -7.66
N LYS A 388 43.25 4.69 -7.38
CA LYS A 388 42.84 5.04 -6.01
C LYS A 388 41.79 4.05 -5.49
N LEU A 389 40.83 3.68 -6.33
CA LEU A 389 39.77 2.72 -5.99
C LEU A 389 40.34 1.31 -5.73
N GLU A 390 41.30 0.86 -6.55
CA GLU A 390 42.04 -0.40 -6.38
C GLU A 390 42.78 -0.44 -5.04
N LYS A 391 43.34 0.70 -4.60
CA LYS A 391 44.00 0.84 -3.31
C LYS A 391 43.00 0.78 -2.15
N HIS A 392 41.90 1.51 -2.24
CA HIS A 392 40.86 1.53 -1.19
C HIS A 392 40.22 0.15 -1.03
N ALA A 393 40.01 -0.59 -2.12
CA ALA A 393 39.45 -1.95 -2.08
C ALA A 393 40.31 -2.97 -1.32
N GLN A 394 41.56 -2.65 -0.96
CA GLN A 394 42.38 -3.49 -0.08
C GLN A 394 42.00 -3.38 1.40
N GLU A 395 41.14 -2.42 1.77
CA GLU A 395 40.68 -2.24 3.15
C GLU A 395 39.55 -3.24 3.48
N PRO A 396 39.49 -3.76 4.73
CA PRO A 396 38.58 -4.85 5.11
C PRO A 396 37.09 -4.60 4.87
N GLU A 397 36.64 -3.34 4.84
CA GLU A 397 35.22 -2.94 4.75
C GLU A 397 34.90 -2.09 3.49
N ALA A 398 35.76 -2.15 2.47
CA ALA A 398 35.62 -1.34 1.26
C ALA A 398 34.56 -1.87 0.27
N HIS A 399 33.35 -2.20 0.77
CA HIS A 399 32.26 -2.81 -0.01
C HIS A 399 31.84 -1.96 -1.22
N HIS A 400 31.77 -0.64 -1.05
CA HIS A 400 31.48 0.29 -2.14
C HIS A 400 32.60 0.28 -3.19
N ALA A 401 33.87 0.24 -2.77
CA ALA A 401 34.99 0.18 -3.70
C ALA A 401 34.94 -1.07 -4.58
N HIS A 402 34.62 -2.24 -4.02
CA HIS A 402 34.46 -3.48 -4.78
C HIS A 402 33.34 -3.39 -5.82
N ALA A 403 32.17 -2.86 -5.46
CA ALA A 403 31.06 -2.69 -6.39
C ALA A 403 31.43 -1.81 -7.60
N TYR A 404 32.08 -0.67 -7.36
CA TYR A 404 32.51 0.21 -8.43
C TYR A 404 33.71 -0.32 -9.21
N LEU A 405 34.62 -1.09 -8.60
CA LEU A 405 35.69 -1.79 -9.34
C LEU A 405 35.11 -2.79 -10.33
N PHE A 406 34.13 -3.59 -9.91
CA PHE A 406 33.45 -4.53 -10.79
C PHE A 406 32.87 -3.80 -12.02
N LEU A 407 32.09 -2.74 -11.80
CA LEU A 407 31.49 -1.96 -12.90
C LEU A 407 32.55 -1.29 -13.78
N THR A 408 33.61 -0.74 -13.18
CA THR A 408 34.69 -0.06 -13.91
C THR A 408 35.47 -1.04 -14.78
N TYR A 409 35.86 -2.20 -14.24
CA TYR A 409 36.54 -3.25 -14.99
C TYR A 409 35.69 -3.81 -16.14
N ALA A 410 34.39 -4.03 -15.90
CA ALA A 410 33.46 -4.44 -16.95
C ALA A 410 33.43 -3.43 -18.11
N ASN A 411 33.47 -2.13 -17.83
CA ASN A 411 33.48 -1.09 -18.85
C ASN A 411 34.82 -0.91 -19.56
N LEU A 412 35.93 -1.28 -18.92
CA LEU A 412 37.27 -1.30 -19.52
C LEU A 412 37.57 -2.57 -20.32
N GLY A 413 36.68 -3.57 -20.30
CA GLY A 413 36.92 -4.89 -20.89
C GLY A 413 37.91 -5.75 -20.10
N ARG A 414 38.21 -5.39 -18.83
CA ARG A 414 39.07 -6.15 -17.91
C ARG A 414 38.25 -7.25 -17.21
N TYR A 415 37.66 -8.17 -17.99
CA TYR A 415 36.67 -9.12 -17.45
C TYR A 415 37.22 -10.09 -16.42
N ASP A 416 38.47 -10.55 -16.55
CA ASP A 416 39.08 -11.42 -15.53
C ASP A 416 39.25 -10.71 -14.18
N ASP A 417 39.58 -9.41 -14.20
CA ASP A 417 39.65 -8.60 -12.98
C ASP A 417 38.25 -8.38 -12.39
N ALA A 418 37.24 -8.13 -13.23
CA ALA A 418 35.86 -7.99 -12.80
C ALA A 418 35.33 -9.27 -12.12
N PHE A 419 35.57 -10.46 -12.69
CA PHE A 419 35.19 -11.73 -12.06
C PHE A 419 35.98 -12.02 -10.78
N SER A 420 37.27 -11.62 -10.73
CA SER A 420 38.08 -11.73 -9.51
C SER A 420 37.51 -10.86 -8.37
N VAL A 421 36.97 -9.68 -8.69
CA VAL A 421 36.24 -8.86 -7.72
C VAL A 421 34.94 -9.54 -7.28
N LEU A 422 34.21 -10.20 -8.18
CA LEU A 422 32.99 -10.95 -7.80
C LEU A 422 33.27 -12.12 -6.87
N GLU A 423 34.43 -12.77 -6.95
CA GLU A 423 34.78 -13.81 -5.98
C GLU A 423 34.83 -13.26 -4.55
N LYS A 424 35.17 -11.97 -4.37
CA LYS A 424 35.11 -11.30 -3.06
C LYS A 424 33.70 -11.22 -2.49
N LEU A 425 32.65 -11.14 -3.31
CA LEU A 425 31.25 -11.19 -2.84
C LEU A 425 31.00 -12.42 -1.96
N PHE A 426 31.53 -13.56 -2.38
CA PHE A 426 31.32 -14.85 -1.71
C PHE A 426 32.23 -15.04 -0.48
N GLU A 427 33.25 -14.20 -0.34
CA GLU A 427 34.14 -14.18 0.83
C GLU A 427 33.68 -13.20 1.91
N SER A 428 33.14 -12.03 1.52
CA SER A 428 32.88 -10.90 2.43
C SER A 428 31.40 -10.49 2.58
N THR A 429 30.45 -11.22 1.98
CA THR A 429 28.99 -11.00 2.12
C THR A 429 28.55 -9.55 1.82
N SER A 430 29.04 -9.01 0.70
CA SER A 430 28.77 -7.61 0.32
C SER A 430 27.45 -7.42 -0.43
N SER A 431 26.41 -6.92 0.25
CA SER A 431 25.11 -6.64 -0.38
C SER A 431 25.16 -5.57 -1.46
N ILE A 432 26.14 -4.66 -1.41
CA ILE A 432 26.34 -3.62 -2.43
C ILE A 432 26.87 -4.24 -3.73
N LEU A 433 27.78 -5.21 -3.63
CA LEU A 433 28.29 -5.92 -4.81
C LEU A 433 27.20 -6.82 -5.44
N LEU A 434 26.29 -7.36 -4.63
CA LEU A 434 25.07 -8.05 -5.10
C LEU A 434 24.18 -7.13 -5.97
N LEU A 435 24.10 -5.83 -5.64
CA LEU A 435 23.36 -4.83 -6.43
C LEU A 435 24.04 -4.46 -7.74
N ALA A 436 25.38 -4.39 -7.71
CA ALA A 436 26.17 -3.98 -8.87
C ALA A 436 26.26 -5.07 -9.95
N PHE A 437 26.20 -6.36 -9.57
CA PHE A 437 26.41 -7.48 -10.49
C PHE A 437 25.53 -7.44 -11.75
N SER A 438 24.24 -7.13 -11.59
CA SER A 438 23.25 -7.08 -12.67
C SER A 438 22.95 -5.66 -13.15
N ASP A 439 23.77 -4.67 -12.77
CA ASP A 439 23.48 -3.29 -13.07
C ASP A 439 23.56 -3.01 -14.58
N PRO A 440 22.66 -2.19 -15.17
CA PRO A 440 22.74 -1.78 -16.57
C PRO A 440 24.11 -1.19 -16.96
N LEU A 441 24.85 -0.61 -16.02
CA LEU A 441 26.22 -0.13 -16.25
C LEU A 441 27.22 -1.26 -16.51
N GLY A 442 26.95 -2.47 -16.03
CA GLY A 442 27.77 -3.68 -16.19
C GLY A 442 27.50 -4.48 -17.46
N VAL A 443 26.51 -4.11 -18.29
CA VAL A 443 26.09 -4.86 -19.50
C VAL A 443 27.23 -5.44 -20.36
N PRO A 444 28.39 -4.77 -20.58
CA PRO A 444 29.47 -5.34 -21.37
C PRO A 444 29.93 -6.74 -20.91
N ILE A 445 29.92 -7.05 -19.60
CA ILE A 445 30.37 -8.36 -19.10
C ILE A 445 29.36 -9.49 -19.33
N HIS A 446 28.10 -9.18 -19.66
CA HIS A 446 27.05 -10.19 -19.84
C HIS A 446 27.31 -11.13 -21.02
N SER A 447 28.18 -10.73 -21.96
CA SER A 447 28.58 -11.54 -23.11
C SER A 447 29.57 -12.67 -22.76
N GLU A 448 30.18 -12.62 -21.57
CA GLU A 448 31.12 -13.64 -21.11
C GLU A 448 30.41 -14.94 -20.75
N SER A 449 30.95 -16.07 -21.22
CA SER A 449 30.37 -17.40 -20.96
C SER A 449 30.22 -17.72 -19.47
N ARG A 450 31.13 -17.22 -18.63
CA ARG A 450 31.14 -17.39 -17.16
C ARG A 450 30.04 -16.56 -16.46
N TYR A 451 29.46 -15.55 -17.12
CA TYR A 451 28.47 -14.68 -16.49
C TYR A 451 27.26 -15.46 -15.96
N LEU A 452 26.76 -16.44 -16.72
CA LEU A 452 25.61 -17.25 -16.32
C LEU A 452 25.89 -18.13 -15.09
N GLU A 453 27.13 -18.58 -14.93
CA GLU A 453 27.57 -19.34 -13.75
C GLU A 453 27.57 -18.44 -12.51
N PHE A 454 28.18 -17.25 -12.61
CA PHE A 454 28.15 -16.27 -11.53
C PHE A 454 26.72 -15.81 -11.23
N HIS A 455 25.89 -15.56 -12.24
CA HIS A 455 24.48 -15.18 -12.05
C HIS A 455 23.71 -16.24 -11.23
N ALA A 456 23.90 -17.52 -11.53
CA ALA A 456 23.27 -18.60 -10.78
C ALA A 456 23.77 -18.72 -9.34
N ARG A 457 25.05 -18.39 -9.08
CA ARG A 457 25.64 -18.33 -7.74
C ARG A 457 25.15 -17.12 -6.94
N VAL A 458 25.04 -15.96 -7.59
CA VAL A 458 24.63 -14.68 -6.99
C VAL A 458 23.11 -14.67 -6.71
N TYR A 459 22.31 -15.19 -7.63
CA TYR A 459 20.83 -15.22 -7.53
C TYR A 459 20.26 -16.64 -7.61
N PRO A 460 20.53 -17.51 -6.62
CA PRO A 460 20.10 -18.90 -6.64
C PRO A 460 18.56 -19.05 -6.68
N LYS A 461 18.09 -20.20 -7.16
CA LYS A 461 16.65 -20.54 -7.19
C LYS A 461 16.13 -20.86 -5.78
N ILE A 462 14.86 -20.53 -5.55
CA ILE A 462 14.14 -20.79 -4.29
C ILE A 462 13.35 -22.09 -4.47
N GLY A 463 13.31 -22.95 -3.44
CA GLY A 463 12.59 -24.23 -3.46
C GLY A 463 11.07 -24.08 -3.66
N GLU A 464 10.51 -24.77 -4.67
CA GLU A 464 9.11 -24.69 -5.14
C GLU A 464 8.08 -25.38 -4.23
N LYS A 465 6.90 -24.74 -4.00
CA LYS A 465 5.60 -25.44 -3.86
C LYS A 465 4.37 -24.67 -4.40
N THR A 466 3.67 -25.42 -5.25
CA THR A 466 2.33 -25.48 -5.88
C THR A 466 1.15 -24.57 -5.44
N LYS A 467 0.45 -24.03 -6.45
CA LYS A 467 -0.89 -23.37 -6.38
C LYS A 467 -2.03 -24.38 -6.15
N VAL A 468 -3.01 -24.02 -5.30
CA VAL A 468 -4.29 -24.74 -5.13
C VAL A 468 -5.40 -24.08 -5.98
N LYS A 469 -6.22 -24.89 -6.66
CA LYS A 469 -7.35 -24.49 -7.53
C LYS A 469 -8.69 -24.42 -6.77
N LYS A 470 -9.58 -23.51 -7.21
CA LYS A 470 -10.96 -23.26 -6.77
C LYS A 470 -11.98 -24.36 -7.12
N ALA A 471 -13.13 -24.28 -6.44
CA ALA A 471 -14.22 -25.24 -6.24
C ALA A 471 -15.11 -25.61 -7.46
N ARG A 472 -15.99 -26.61 -7.24
CA ARG A 472 -16.69 -27.48 -8.22
C ARG A 472 -18.16 -27.08 -8.48
N GLN A 473 -18.65 -27.59 -9.61
CA GLN A 473 -19.98 -27.50 -10.26
C GLN A 473 -21.24 -27.83 -9.43
N SER A 474 -21.15 -28.19 -8.14
CA SER A 474 -22.30 -28.54 -7.28
C SER A 474 -23.11 -27.36 -6.76
N ASP A 475 -22.59 -26.14 -6.90
CA ASP A 475 -23.09 -24.96 -6.21
C ASP A 475 -24.29 -24.28 -6.93
N HIS A 476 -24.53 -24.59 -8.21
CA HIS A 476 -25.54 -23.90 -9.01
C HIS A 476 -27.00 -24.27 -8.70
N THR A 477 -27.28 -25.51 -8.29
CA THR A 477 -28.67 -25.94 -8.00
C THR A 477 -29.17 -25.38 -6.67
N ILE A 478 -28.30 -25.35 -5.65
CA ILE A 478 -28.58 -24.80 -4.31
C ILE A 478 -28.77 -23.28 -4.41
N ALA A 479 -28.01 -22.60 -5.27
CA ALA A 479 -28.14 -21.16 -5.49
C ALA A 479 -29.55 -20.75 -5.96
N LYS A 480 -30.19 -21.55 -6.82
CA LYS A 480 -31.51 -21.21 -7.40
C LYS A 480 -32.64 -21.25 -6.37
N GLU A 481 -32.69 -22.28 -5.53
CA GLU A 481 -33.70 -22.41 -4.47
C GLU A 481 -33.58 -21.30 -3.41
N GLN A 482 -32.34 -20.93 -3.07
CA GLN A 482 -32.09 -19.84 -2.11
C GLN A 482 -32.51 -18.47 -2.66
N VAL A 483 -32.32 -18.23 -3.96
CA VAL A 483 -32.77 -16.98 -4.62
C VAL A 483 -34.30 -16.86 -4.60
N GLU A 484 -35.03 -17.94 -4.87
CA GLU A 484 -36.50 -17.95 -4.79
C GLU A 484 -36.99 -17.65 -3.35
N LYS A 485 -36.32 -18.20 -2.32
CA LYS A 485 -36.63 -17.88 -0.90
C LYS A 485 -36.45 -16.39 -0.61
N ILE A 486 -35.36 -15.78 -1.07
CA ILE A 486 -35.07 -14.34 -0.89
C ILE A 486 -36.13 -13.47 -1.57
N GLN A 487 -36.45 -13.76 -2.84
CA GLN A 487 -37.45 -12.99 -3.59
C GLN A 487 -38.83 -13.08 -2.95
N THR A 488 -39.24 -14.28 -2.54
CA THR A 488 -40.54 -14.51 -1.88
C THR A 488 -40.65 -13.70 -0.60
N TYR A 489 -39.64 -13.75 0.27
CA TYR A 489 -39.63 -12.99 1.52
C TYR A 489 -39.69 -11.47 1.29
N VAL A 490 -38.92 -10.97 0.33
CA VAL A 490 -38.88 -9.53 0.00
C VAL A 490 -40.22 -9.04 -0.55
N GLU A 491 -40.95 -9.89 -1.27
CA GLU A 491 -42.27 -9.56 -1.82
C GLU A 491 -43.40 -9.68 -0.79
N SER A 492 -43.37 -10.69 0.09
CA SER A 492 -44.41 -10.90 1.09
C SER A 492 -44.31 -9.94 2.27
N GLU A 493 -43.13 -9.83 2.89
CA GLU A 493 -42.93 -9.07 4.12
C GLU A 493 -42.57 -7.59 3.87
N ARG A 494 -42.30 -7.23 2.62
CA ARG A 494 -41.93 -5.87 2.18
C ARG A 494 -40.86 -5.20 3.06
N PRO A 495 -39.75 -5.88 3.40
CA PRO A 495 -38.71 -5.33 4.29
C PRO A 495 -38.07 -4.06 3.72
N TYR A 496 -38.15 -3.83 2.40
CA TYR A 496 -37.62 -2.65 1.71
C TYR A 496 -38.25 -1.32 2.17
N LEU A 497 -39.44 -1.35 2.79
CA LEU A 497 -40.08 -0.17 3.37
C LEU A 497 -39.36 0.31 4.65
N ASN A 498 -38.57 -0.54 5.29
CA ASN A 498 -37.75 -0.15 6.43
C ASN A 498 -36.50 0.62 5.93
N PRO A 499 -36.33 1.90 6.30
CA PRO A 499 -35.16 2.68 5.90
C PRO A 499 -33.83 2.16 6.50
N SER A 500 -33.91 1.40 7.59
CA SER A 500 -32.76 0.81 8.29
C SER A 500 -32.45 -0.63 7.85
N LEU A 501 -33.08 -1.13 6.78
CA LEU A 501 -32.79 -2.47 6.24
C LEU A 501 -31.33 -2.56 5.78
N THR A 502 -30.65 -3.64 6.17
CA THR A 502 -29.27 -3.96 5.75
C THR A 502 -29.25 -5.36 5.15
N LEU A 503 -28.19 -5.67 4.40
CA LEU A 503 -27.98 -7.02 3.88
C LEU A 503 -27.85 -8.02 5.04
N ARG A 504 -27.21 -7.64 6.15
CA ARG A 504 -27.07 -8.50 7.33
C ARG A 504 -28.43 -8.81 7.96
N SER A 505 -29.28 -7.80 8.18
CA SER A 505 -30.61 -8.05 8.73
C SER A 505 -31.49 -8.85 7.78
N LEU A 506 -31.40 -8.61 6.46
CA LEU A 506 -32.11 -9.45 5.49
C LEU A 506 -31.60 -10.91 5.52
N ALA A 507 -30.28 -11.12 5.59
CA ALA A 507 -29.64 -12.43 5.66
C ALA A 507 -30.06 -13.22 6.91
N GLU A 508 -30.17 -12.55 8.05
CA GLU A 508 -30.69 -13.13 9.30
C GLU A 508 -32.14 -13.62 9.14
N HIS A 509 -33.02 -12.82 8.51
CA HIS A 509 -34.43 -13.19 8.33
C HIS A 509 -34.64 -14.34 7.33
N VAL A 510 -33.76 -14.45 6.32
CA VAL A 510 -33.80 -15.57 5.36
C VAL A 510 -32.91 -16.76 5.75
N GLU A 511 -32.27 -16.68 6.93
CA GLU A 511 -31.42 -17.71 7.56
C GLU A 511 -30.23 -18.16 6.70
N ILE A 512 -29.52 -17.21 6.09
CA ILE A 512 -28.28 -17.48 5.34
C ILE A 512 -27.16 -16.52 5.75
N HIS A 513 -25.90 -16.88 5.47
CA HIS A 513 -24.78 -16.01 5.78
C HIS A 513 -24.79 -14.74 4.88
N PRO A 514 -24.44 -13.54 5.38
CA PRO A 514 -24.42 -12.31 4.58
C PRO A 514 -23.55 -12.42 3.31
N ASN A 515 -22.39 -13.07 3.38
CA ASN A 515 -21.56 -13.34 2.19
C ASN A 515 -22.33 -14.18 1.14
N GLN A 516 -23.07 -15.20 1.57
CA GLN A 516 -23.88 -16.03 0.69
C GLN A 516 -25.04 -15.25 0.08
N LEU A 517 -25.78 -14.46 0.87
CA LEU A 517 -26.85 -13.59 0.35
C LEU A 517 -26.31 -12.63 -0.72
N SER A 518 -25.21 -11.94 -0.41
CA SER A 518 -24.57 -11.00 -1.32
C SER A 518 -24.13 -11.70 -2.62
N TRP A 519 -23.51 -12.88 -2.52
CA TRP A 519 -23.12 -13.68 -3.67
C TRP A 519 -24.32 -14.07 -4.54
N LEU A 520 -25.42 -14.54 -3.93
CA LEU A 520 -26.64 -14.92 -4.64
C LEU A 520 -27.27 -13.74 -5.39
N LEU A 521 -27.36 -12.57 -4.77
CA LEU A 521 -27.89 -11.36 -5.42
C LEU A 521 -27.05 -10.96 -6.63
N ASN A 522 -25.72 -10.98 -6.50
CA ASN A 522 -24.82 -10.60 -7.58
C ASN A 522 -24.83 -11.60 -8.73
N GLU A 523 -24.60 -12.89 -8.44
CA GLU A 523 -24.44 -13.91 -9.48
C GLU A 523 -25.76 -14.35 -10.11
N SER A 524 -26.85 -14.39 -9.33
CA SER A 524 -28.13 -14.93 -9.83
C SER A 524 -29.12 -13.86 -10.24
N ILE A 525 -29.11 -12.68 -9.61
CA ILE A 525 -30.04 -11.57 -9.91
C ILE A 525 -29.35 -10.48 -10.74
N GLY A 526 -28.02 -10.42 -10.75
CA GLY A 526 -27.27 -9.38 -11.47
C GLY A 526 -27.42 -7.99 -10.84
N LYS A 527 -27.81 -7.91 -9.57
CA LYS A 527 -27.96 -6.67 -8.80
C LYS A 527 -27.25 -6.82 -7.47
N ASN A 528 -26.57 -5.78 -7.01
CA ASN A 528 -26.15 -5.73 -5.60
C ASN A 528 -27.36 -5.50 -4.69
N PHE A 529 -27.15 -5.56 -3.37
CA PHE A 529 -28.24 -5.40 -2.40
C PHE A 529 -28.94 -4.05 -2.51
N ASN A 530 -28.19 -2.95 -2.63
CA ASN A 530 -28.77 -1.62 -2.72
C ASN A 530 -29.59 -1.47 -4.00
N GLU A 531 -29.10 -1.95 -5.14
CA GLU A 531 -29.84 -1.97 -6.40
C GLU A 531 -31.11 -2.83 -6.32
N PHE A 532 -31.01 -3.99 -5.69
CA PHE A 532 -32.16 -4.89 -5.51
C PHE A 532 -33.25 -4.26 -4.63
N ILE A 533 -32.88 -3.68 -3.49
CA ILE A 533 -33.82 -3.03 -2.57
C ILE A 533 -34.34 -1.72 -3.15
N ASN A 534 -33.47 -0.85 -3.68
CA ASN A 534 -33.89 0.44 -4.25
C ASN A 534 -34.81 0.23 -5.45
N HIS A 535 -34.62 -0.82 -6.25
CA HIS A 535 -35.56 -1.20 -7.29
C HIS A 535 -36.95 -1.47 -6.72
N LYS A 536 -37.06 -2.25 -5.65
CA LYS A 536 -38.36 -2.50 -4.98
C LYS A 536 -38.96 -1.22 -4.39
N ARG A 537 -38.13 -0.34 -3.81
CA ARG A 537 -38.57 0.98 -3.32
C ARG A 537 -39.07 1.89 -4.45
N ILE A 538 -38.41 1.89 -5.61
CA ILE A 538 -38.81 2.66 -6.79
C ILE A 538 -40.12 2.13 -7.36
N GLU A 539 -40.28 0.81 -7.47
CA GLU A 539 -41.54 0.20 -7.92
C GLU A 539 -42.70 0.55 -6.99
N HIS A 540 -42.48 0.54 -5.67
CA HIS A 540 -43.49 0.98 -4.72
C HIS A 540 -43.80 2.49 -4.84
N PHE A 541 -42.77 3.33 -5.00
CA PHE A 541 -42.94 4.76 -5.25
C PHE A 541 -43.75 5.03 -6.52
N LYS A 542 -43.49 4.29 -7.61
CA LYS A 542 -44.25 4.40 -8.86
C LYS A 542 -45.73 4.09 -8.66
N GLN A 543 -46.08 3.15 -7.78
CA GLN A 543 -47.47 2.88 -7.43
C GLN A 543 -48.08 4.06 -6.65
N LEU A 544 -47.39 4.55 -5.62
CA LEU A 544 -47.88 5.65 -4.80
C LEU A 544 -48.07 6.95 -5.57
N VAL A 545 -47.16 7.29 -6.49
CA VAL A 545 -47.20 8.55 -7.25
C VAL A 545 -48.32 8.57 -8.31
N LEU A 546 -48.77 7.40 -8.75
CA LEU A 546 -49.87 7.24 -9.71
C LEU A 546 -51.24 7.10 -9.04
N ASP A 547 -51.26 6.91 -7.72
CA ASP A 547 -52.48 6.82 -6.94
C ASP A 547 -53.08 8.23 -6.72
N PRO A 548 -54.32 8.50 -7.20
CA PRO A 548 -54.99 9.79 -7.03
C PRO A 548 -55.14 10.22 -5.56
N ASP A 549 -55.27 9.25 -4.65
CA ASP A 549 -55.44 9.52 -3.21
C ASP A 549 -54.18 10.16 -2.59
N ASN A 550 -53.02 9.94 -3.21
CA ASN A 550 -51.72 10.46 -2.77
C ASN A 550 -51.33 11.80 -3.40
N SER A 551 -52.22 12.43 -4.20
CA SER A 551 -51.96 13.69 -4.90
C SER A 551 -51.60 14.88 -3.97
N HIS A 552 -51.95 14.78 -2.68
CA HIS A 552 -51.64 15.76 -1.64
C HIS A 552 -50.24 15.60 -1.03
N ILE A 553 -49.56 14.47 -1.25
CA ILE A 553 -48.23 14.18 -0.69
C ILE A 553 -47.16 14.61 -1.68
N SER A 554 -46.12 15.28 -1.18
CA SER A 554 -44.97 15.66 -2.03
C SER A 554 -44.21 14.43 -2.55
N LEU A 555 -43.58 14.54 -3.73
CA LEU A 555 -42.74 13.46 -4.29
C LEU A 555 -41.66 12.98 -3.32
N ILE A 556 -41.11 13.87 -2.49
CA ILE A 556 -40.12 13.48 -1.49
C ILE A 556 -40.75 12.75 -0.29
N GLY A 557 -41.96 13.13 0.10
CA GLY A 557 -42.73 12.41 1.12
C GLY A 557 -43.04 10.98 0.68
N LEU A 558 -43.51 10.80 -0.56
CA LEU A 558 -43.76 9.48 -1.14
C LEU A 558 -42.49 8.63 -1.26
N ALA A 559 -41.33 9.25 -1.51
CA ALA A 559 -40.05 8.54 -1.50
C ALA A 559 -39.71 8.02 -0.09
N TYR A 560 -39.96 8.81 0.96
CA TYR A 560 -39.75 8.37 2.34
C TYR A 560 -40.74 7.27 2.78
N GLU A 561 -42.01 7.36 2.37
CA GLU A 561 -42.98 6.26 2.54
C GLU A 561 -42.54 4.98 1.82
N SER A 562 -41.76 5.12 0.75
CA SER A 562 -41.18 4.00 0.02
C SER A 562 -39.87 3.46 0.64
N GLY A 563 -39.48 3.94 1.82
CA GLY A 563 -38.32 3.44 2.57
C GLY A 563 -36.99 4.11 2.25
N PHE A 564 -36.96 5.18 1.45
CA PHE A 564 -35.73 5.98 1.30
C PHE A 564 -35.46 6.83 2.54
N ASN A 565 -34.19 6.97 2.94
CA ASN A 565 -33.78 7.83 4.06
C ASN A 565 -33.13 9.15 3.62
N SER A 566 -32.90 9.33 2.31
CA SER A 566 -32.18 10.46 1.75
C SER A 566 -32.75 10.86 0.40
N LYS A 567 -33.02 12.17 0.25
CA LYS A 567 -33.39 12.79 -1.04
C LYS A 567 -32.36 12.52 -2.13
N THR A 568 -31.08 12.52 -1.78
CA THR A 568 -29.99 12.30 -2.74
C THR A 568 -30.04 10.88 -3.26
N VAL A 569 -30.06 9.89 -2.36
CA VAL A 569 -30.11 8.45 -2.72
C VAL A 569 -31.35 8.15 -3.57
N PHE A 570 -32.51 8.69 -3.21
CA PHE A 570 -33.73 8.53 -4.00
C PHE A 570 -33.58 9.07 -5.43
N ASN A 571 -33.12 10.31 -5.59
CA ASN A 571 -33.02 10.91 -6.92
C ASN A 571 -31.98 10.20 -7.79
N THR A 572 -30.84 9.81 -7.21
CA THR A 572 -29.80 9.05 -7.92
C THR A 572 -30.31 7.69 -8.36
N ALA A 573 -30.90 6.91 -7.45
CA ALA A 573 -31.44 5.58 -7.77
C ALA A 573 -32.58 5.66 -8.80
N PHE A 574 -33.51 6.60 -8.64
CA PHE A 574 -34.64 6.76 -9.56
C PHE A 574 -34.17 7.16 -10.96
N LYS A 575 -33.23 8.10 -11.08
CA LYS A 575 -32.68 8.50 -12.37
C LYS A 575 -31.91 7.37 -13.04
N LYS A 576 -31.11 6.61 -12.27
CA LYS A 576 -30.36 5.44 -12.76
C LYS A 576 -31.29 4.37 -13.34
N GLU A 577 -32.41 4.10 -12.68
CA GLU A 577 -33.33 3.04 -13.09
C GLU A 577 -34.33 3.47 -14.18
N VAL A 578 -34.91 4.67 -14.06
CA VAL A 578 -36.01 5.13 -14.90
C VAL A 578 -35.54 6.02 -16.07
N GLY A 579 -34.28 6.50 -16.02
CA GLY A 579 -33.69 7.35 -17.05
C GLY A 579 -34.19 8.81 -17.05
N MET A 580 -35.05 9.20 -16.09
CA MET A 580 -35.60 10.55 -15.97
C MET A 580 -35.86 10.92 -14.51
N THR A 581 -36.18 12.20 -14.24
CA THR A 581 -36.48 12.65 -12.87
C THR A 581 -37.87 12.19 -12.40
N PRO A 582 -38.12 12.01 -11.09
CA PRO A 582 -39.44 11.63 -10.57
C PRO A 582 -40.57 12.56 -11.04
N LYS A 583 -40.29 13.86 -11.13
CA LYS A 583 -41.25 14.87 -11.63
C LYS A 583 -41.54 14.72 -13.13
N ALA A 584 -40.54 14.34 -13.93
CA ALA A 584 -40.74 14.05 -15.35
C ALA A 584 -41.55 12.76 -15.53
N PHE A 585 -41.26 11.73 -14.72
CA PHE A 585 -42.02 10.48 -14.71
C PHE A 585 -43.50 10.70 -14.38
N GLN A 586 -43.81 11.41 -13.29
CA GLN A 586 -45.20 11.71 -12.91
C GLN A 586 -45.95 12.42 -14.05
N LYS A 587 -45.32 13.38 -14.73
CA LYS A 587 -45.92 14.06 -15.89
C LYS A 587 -46.09 13.16 -17.12
N SER A 588 -45.22 12.18 -17.32
CA SER A 588 -45.30 11.26 -18.46
C SER A 588 -46.43 10.23 -18.34
N GLN A 589 -46.95 10.05 -17.12
CA GLN A 589 -48.00 9.09 -16.78
C GLN A 589 -49.35 9.78 -16.48
N ALA A 590 -49.38 11.13 -16.49
CA ALA A 590 -50.54 11.96 -16.17
C ALA A 590 -51.41 12.27 -17.39
#